data_AF-A0A940FX37-F1
#
_entry.id   AF-A0A940FX37-F1
#
_cell.length_a   1.000
_cell.length_b   1.000
_cell.length_c   1.000
_cell.angle_alpha   90.00
_cell.angle_beta   90.00
_cell.angle_gamma   90.00
#
_symmetry.space_group_name_H-M   'P 1'
#
loop_
_entity.id
_entity.type
_entity.pdbx_description
1 polymer ?
#
loop_
_entity_poly.entity_id
_entity_poly.type
_entity_poly.pdbx_seq_one_letter_code
_entity_poly.pdbx_strand_id
1 'polypeptide(L)'
;PSKTSGYNSEVSKYNSINQLLRTLFSYNGRSIVFIDSTGIKEKINLELDCKLDDIKQVQQSLKENGFNLIWGKKDMQVLVIRDDSKETVL
;
A
#
# COMPACT_ATOMS: atom_id res chain seq x y z
N PRO A 1 26.60 -7.63 24.71
CA PRO A 1 25.32 -8.10 24.13
C PRO A 1 24.52 -6.93 23.53
N SER A 2 24.82 -6.59 22.29
CA SER A 2 24.06 -5.64 21.48
C SER A 2 23.29 -6.44 20.43
N LYS A 3 21.98 -6.60 20.64
CA LYS A 3 21.10 -7.16 19.61
C LYS A 3 20.88 -6.10 18.54
N THR A 4 21.73 -6.08 17.52
CA THR A 4 21.43 -5.41 16.26
C THR A 4 20.30 -6.17 15.59
N SER A 5 19.07 -5.73 15.84
CA SER A 5 17.90 -6.09 15.03
C SER A 5 18.16 -5.56 13.63
N GLY A 6 18.52 -6.45 12.70
CA GLY A 6 18.76 -6.09 11.31
C GLY A 6 17.49 -5.55 10.68
N TYR A 7 17.43 -4.24 10.49
CA TYR A 7 16.52 -3.64 9.52
C TYR A 7 17.14 -3.92 8.15
N ASN A 8 16.56 -4.86 7.40
CA ASN A 8 16.91 -5.04 6.00
C ASN A 8 16.35 -3.82 5.25
N SER A 9 17.20 -2.84 4.96
CA SER A 9 16.90 -1.78 4.00
C SER A 9 16.94 -2.36 2.58
N GLU A 10 15.97 -3.20 2.25
CA GLU A 10 15.75 -3.57 0.86
C GLU A 10 15.26 -2.33 0.12
N VAL A 11 16.16 -1.71 -0.65
CA VAL A 11 15.83 -0.64 -1.60
C VAL A 11 14.90 -1.24 -2.65
N SER A 12 13.61 -1.22 -2.34
CA SER A 12 12.58 -1.78 -3.18
C SER A 12 12.24 -0.76 -4.26
N LYS A 13 12.61 -1.10 -5.51
CA LYS A 13 12.30 -0.25 -6.67
C LYS A 13 10.85 -0.43 -7.07
N TYR A 14 10.03 0.57 -6.79
CA TYR A 14 8.64 0.62 -7.23
C TYR A 14 8.49 1.52 -8.45
N ASN A 15 7.69 1.08 -9.43
CA ASN A 15 7.41 1.88 -10.62
C ASN A 15 6.40 3.00 -10.35
N SER A 16 5.64 2.92 -9.25
CA SER A 16 4.71 3.98 -8.80
C SER A 16 4.42 3.87 -7.30
N ILE A 17 3.93 4.96 -6.70
CA ILE A 17 3.38 4.98 -5.33
C ILE A 17 2.26 3.95 -5.18
N ASN A 18 1.39 3.81 -6.19
CA ASN A 18 0.30 2.84 -6.14
C ASN A 18 0.82 1.40 -6.00
N GLN A 19 1.91 1.06 -6.70
CA GLN A 19 2.53 -0.26 -6.60
C GLN A 19 3.11 -0.49 -5.20
N LEU A 20 3.84 0.48 -4.65
CA LEU A 20 4.35 0.44 -3.28
C LEU A 20 3.20 0.19 -2.28
N LEU A 21 2.14 1.01 -2.34
CA LEU A 21 1.00 0.88 -1.43
C LEU A 21 0.29 -0.46 -1.57
N ARG A 22 0.10 -0.97 -2.80
CA ARG A 22 -0.47 -2.31 -2.99
C ARG A 22 0.40 -3.39 -2.36
N THR A 23 1.72 -3.34 -2.54
CA THR A 23 2.64 -4.31 -1.93
C THR A 23 2.59 -4.23 -0.41
N LEU A 24 2.67 -3.03 0.18
CA LEU A 24 2.66 -2.86 1.65
C LEU A 24 1.39 -3.44 2.29
N PHE A 25 0.24 -3.29 1.64
CA PHE A 25 -1.05 -3.62 2.24
C PHE A 25 -1.65 -4.94 1.75
N SER A 26 -1.15 -5.53 0.66
CA SER A 26 -1.52 -6.90 0.28
C SER A 26 -1.08 -7.91 1.35
N TYR A 27 0.04 -7.66 2.04
CA TYR A 27 0.51 -8.53 3.14
C TYR A 27 -0.40 -8.53 4.36
N ASN A 28 -1.21 -7.48 4.56
CA ASN A 28 -2.05 -7.32 5.75
C ASN A 28 -3.46 -7.91 5.58
N GLY A 29 -3.76 -8.59 4.46
CA GLY A 29 -5.02 -9.31 4.23
C GLY A 29 -6.28 -8.43 4.16
N ARG A 30 -6.12 -7.11 4.12
CA ARG A 30 -7.25 -6.16 4.03
C ARG A 30 -7.45 -5.71 2.60
N SER A 31 -8.66 -5.91 2.06
CA SER A 31 -9.08 -5.32 0.79
C SER A 31 -9.34 -3.82 0.99
N ILE A 32 -8.29 -3.02 0.83
CA ILE A 32 -8.36 -1.55 0.92
C ILE A 32 -8.10 -0.98 -0.47
N VAL A 33 -8.95 -0.05 -0.89
CA VAL A 33 -8.74 0.68 -2.14
C VAL A 33 -7.73 1.79 -1.91
N PHE A 34 -6.60 1.73 -2.63
CA PHE A 34 -5.61 2.80 -2.66
C PHE A 34 -5.85 3.72 -3.84
N ILE A 35 -6.06 4.99 -3.55
CA ILE A 35 -6.17 6.06 -4.55
C ILE A 35 -4.87 6.85 -4.50
N ASP A 36 -4.07 6.73 -5.54
CA ASP A 36 -2.91 7.60 -5.72
C ASP A 36 -3.39 8.99 -6.17
N SER A 37 -3.19 9.97 -5.28
CA SER A 37 -3.50 11.38 -5.54
C SER A 37 -2.23 12.24 -5.61
N THR A 38 -1.04 11.62 -5.64
CA THR A 38 0.24 12.33 -5.66
C THR A 38 0.53 12.96 -7.02
N GLY A 39 -0.03 12.38 -8.09
CA GLY A 39 0.26 12.80 -9.47
C GLY A 39 1.66 12.42 -9.96
N ILE A 40 2.45 11.71 -9.16
CA ILE A 40 3.81 11.30 -9.51
C ILE A 40 3.73 10.12 -10.47
N LYS A 41 4.22 10.32 -11.70
CA LYS A 41 4.24 9.30 -12.76
C LYS A 41 5.63 8.71 -13.01
N GLU A 42 6.64 9.29 -12.39
CA GLU A 42 8.04 8.89 -12.53
C GLU A 42 8.42 7.86 -11.47
N LYS A 43 9.58 7.22 -11.65
CA LYS A 43 10.11 6.28 -10.66
C LYS A 43 10.43 7.01 -9.37
N ILE A 44 10.02 6.42 -8.26
CA ILE A 44 10.34 6.91 -6.92
C ILE A 44 11.48 6.08 -6.33
N ASN A 45 12.41 6.76 -5.66
CA ASN A 45 13.33 6.10 -4.74
C ASN A 45 12.87 6.44 -3.32
N LEU A 46 12.53 5.43 -2.54
CA LEU A 46 11.96 5.59 -1.21
C LEU A 46 12.61 4.59 -0.27
N GLU A 47 13.08 5.08 0.87
CA GLU A 47 13.59 4.25 1.96
C GLU A 47 12.63 4.39 3.14
N LEU A 48 12.05 3.26 3.56
CA LEU A 48 11.11 3.19 4.66
C LEU A 48 11.77 2.47 5.83
N ASP A 49 12.16 3.22 6.86
CA ASP A 49 12.62 2.65 8.13
C ASP A 49 11.43 2.42 9.07
N CYS A 50 10.70 1.33 8.82
CA CYS A 50 9.52 0.97 9.60
C CYS A 50 9.22 -0.52 9.52
N LYS A 51 8.43 -1.03 10.48
CA LYS A 51 7.81 -2.34 10.33
C LYS A 51 6.58 -2.24 9.44
N LEU A 52 6.55 -3.01 8.36
CA LEU A 52 5.47 -2.95 7.36
C LEU A 52 4.12 -3.48 7.87
N ASP A 53 4.12 -4.23 8.99
CA ASP A 53 2.92 -4.70 9.67
C ASP A 53 2.33 -3.68 10.67
N ASP A 54 3.07 -2.62 11.01
CA ASP A 54 2.60 -1.53 11.86
C ASP A 54 2.23 -0.30 11.02
N ILE A 55 0.93 -0.14 10.78
CA ILE A 55 0.38 0.96 9.98
C ILE A 55 0.80 2.35 10.48
N LYS A 56 0.99 2.53 11.80
CA LYS A 56 1.38 3.84 12.34
C LYS A 56 2.82 4.16 12.00
N GLN A 57 3.70 3.17 12.04
CA GLN A 57 5.10 3.34 11.65
C GLN A 57 5.22 3.57 10.14
N VAL A 58 4.46 2.84 9.33
CA VAL A 58 4.39 3.08 7.87
C VAL A 58 3.93 4.52 7.58
N GLN A 59 2.89 4.99 8.26
CA GLN A 59 2.41 6.37 8.12
C GLN A 59 3.48 7.40 8.47
N GLN A 60 4.19 7.18 9.58
CA GLN A 60 5.22 8.08 10.05
C GLN A 60 6.41 8.12 9.08
N SER A 61 6.91 6.96 8.64
CA SER A 61 8.03 6.87 7.72
C SER A 61 7.70 7.44 6.32
N LEU A 62 6.48 7.23 5.83
CA LEU A 62 6.00 7.89 4.61
C LEU A 62 5.99 9.42 4.78
N LYS A 63 5.52 9.92 5.94
CA LYS A 63 5.44 11.35 6.23
C LYS A 63 6.82 12.02 6.29
N GLU A 64 7.81 11.33 6.85
CA GLU A 64 9.21 11.77 6.87
C GLU A 64 9.79 11.88 5.46
N ASN A 65 9.32 11.04 4.54
CA ASN A 65 9.66 11.09 3.11
C ASN A 65 8.74 12.05 2.29
N GLY A 66 7.91 12.86 2.94
CA GLY A 66 7.03 13.84 2.27
C GLY A 66 5.71 13.27 1.74
N PHE A 67 5.38 12.02 2.04
CA PHE A 67 4.13 11.38 1.63
C PHE A 67 3.14 11.32 2.78
N ASN A 68 1.90 11.73 2.54
CA ASN A 68 0.86 11.65 3.55
C ASN A 68 -0.14 10.53 3.22
N LEU A 69 -0.24 9.53 4.11
CA LEU A 69 -1.27 8.52 4.00
C LEU A 69 -2.53 8.99 4.75
N ILE A 70 -3.55 9.39 3.99
CA ILE A 70 -4.78 9.96 4.54
C ILE A 70 -5.91 8.94 4.42
N TRP A 71 -6.57 8.65 5.55
CA TRP A 71 -7.82 7.90 5.54
C TRP A 71 -8.96 8.80 5.11
N GLY A 72 -9.66 8.40 4.05
CA GLY A 72 -10.80 9.15 3.52
C GLY A 72 -11.94 8.22 3.14
N LYS A 73 -13.15 8.76 3.18
CA LYS A 73 -14.30 8.19 2.46
C LYS A 73 -14.46 8.99 1.17
N LYS A 74 -14.69 8.30 0.07
CA LYS A 74 -14.94 8.94 -1.22
C LYS A 74 -16.08 8.20 -1.91
N ASP A 75 -17.09 8.95 -2.32
CA ASP A 75 -18.13 8.41 -3.20
C ASP A 75 -17.49 8.09 -4.54
N MET A 76 -17.62 6.83 -4.96
CA MET A 76 -17.05 6.32 -6.19
C MET A 76 -18.11 5.64 -7.04
N GLN A 77 -18.12 5.98 -8.33
CA GLN A 77 -18.84 5.20 -9.31
C GLN A 77 -17.99 3.97 -9.64
N VAL A 78 -18.59 2.78 -9.50
CA VAL A 78 -17.95 1.51 -9.79
C VAL A 78 -18.70 0.79 -10.91
N LEU A 79 -17.96 0.26 -11.88
CA LEU A 79 -18.49 -0.66 -12.87
C LEU A 79 -18.31 -2.08 -12.31
N VAL A 80 -19.43 -2.81 -12.13
CA VAL A 80 -19.41 -4.17 -11.60
C VAL A 80 -19.73 -5.14 -12.72
N ILE A 81 -18.82 -6.07 -13.00
CA ILE A 81 -19.08 -7.23 -13.85
C ILE A 81 -19.42 -8.39 -12.90
N ARG A 82 -20.59 -8.99 -13.08
CA ARG A 82 -21.02 -10.19 -12.34
C ARG A 82 -21.05 -11.35 -13.30
N ASP A 83 -20.68 -12.52 -12.80
CA ASP A 83 -20.93 -13.77 -13.50
C ASP A 83 -22.35 -14.24 -13.17
N ASP A 84 -23.22 -14.32 -14.18
CA ASP A 84 -24.61 -14.76 -14.05
C ASP A 84 -24.77 -16.28 -14.22
N SER A 85 -23.66 -17.04 -14.31
CA SER A 85 -23.71 -18.50 -14.35
C SER A 85 -24.12 -19.08 -12.99
N LYS A 86 -25.43 -19.10 -12.73
CA LYS A 86 -26.03 -20.05 -11.79
C LYS A 86 -26.00 -21.45 -12.42
N GLU A 87 -25.01 -22.26 -12.06
CA GLU A 87 -25.27 -23.71 -11.96
C GLU A 87 -25.81 -23.96 -10.54
N THR A 88 -27.14 -23.92 -10.43
CA THR A 88 -27.81 -24.55 -9.29
C THR A 88 -27.74 -26.05 -9.51
N VAL A 89 -26.74 -26.71 -8.92
CA VAL A 89 -26.81 -28.15 -8.73
C VAL A 89 -27.78 -28.38 -7.57
N LEU A 90 -29.00 -28.80 -7.90
CA LEU A 90 -29.94 -29.41 -6.97
C LEU A 90 -29.43 -30.80 -6.56
#